data_AF-A0A917DVA3-F1
#
_entry.id   AF-A0A917DVA3-F1
#
_cell.length_a   1.000
_cell.length_b   1.000
_cell.length_c   1.000
_cell.angle_alpha   90.00
_cell.angle_beta   90.00
_cell.angle_gamma   90.00
#
_symmetry.space_group_name_H-M   'P 1'
#
loop_
_entity.id
_entity.type
_entity.pdbx_description
1 polymer ?
#
loop_
_entity_poly.entity_id
_entity_poly.type
_entity_poly.pdbx_seq_one_letter_code
_entity_poly.pdbx_strand_id
1 'polypeptide(L)'
;MKNPKRQHVGIRIAFLFIFTLVSMLPGTGGTNKTYAAGSTSAYLQLAGDTAVNSATTLLTKTINFSATTTLLIQSDGRYYPSGGGAIAGVRIKVDSAYPGSDAIMDWSVSTNRQQHSYNAIAAVTVPSGSHTISLEARSLNGVGFTVGARSNLSILATPAASVSASSLTSDSGVFNFSTGTGYIPGTTVLPHSSLLSCSVTNASGPVIALGSARAYMSGGSGDAMLGIYRSGTALPNNEGMWTVNDLWSGAENQAPLYTHALINTVGTYTLSLDASEFPWSGAQGEDGVQYKVGAGSTLICLNGGMTVAGSAPTSTSSNNAVDWLNIGTGTDYQISGSTLTVPSGHNGTVMFMAKTRIQCDQTDLGGTVKLWLNIDGVDVGSLGVQQLASPNGDSQRTLTASYLAAGSGALSPGTHNVKVYARADGSFLHPSVVKDLQLIWFD
;
A
#
# COMPACT_ATOMS: atom_id res chain seq x y z
N MET A 1 -0.06 -97.11 -59.74
CA MET A 1 0.47 -97.67 -58.48
C MET A 1 0.95 -96.51 -57.60
N LYS A 2 0.46 -96.46 -56.34
CA LYS A 2 0.84 -95.61 -55.20
C LYS A 2 0.82 -94.06 -55.36
N ASN A 3 -0.23 -93.51 -54.73
CA ASN A 3 -0.45 -92.17 -54.12
C ASN A 3 0.73 -91.60 -53.28
N PRO A 4 0.70 -90.33 -52.79
CA PRO A 4 -0.43 -89.38 -52.79
C PRO A 4 -0.14 -87.91 -53.17
N LYS A 5 -1.27 -87.23 -53.42
CA LYS A 5 -1.50 -85.80 -53.66
C LYS A 5 -0.89 -84.87 -52.59
N ARG A 6 -0.24 -83.79 -53.02
CA ARG A 6 0.02 -82.57 -52.21
C ARG A 6 -0.90 -81.44 -52.69
N GLN A 7 -1.79 -81.01 -51.81
CA GLN A 7 -2.55 -79.76 -51.93
C GLN A 7 -1.69 -78.62 -51.39
N HIS A 8 -1.46 -77.57 -52.19
CA HIS A 8 -0.99 -76.28 -51.71
C HIS A 8 -2.18 -75.31 -51.71
N VAL A 9 -2.75 -75.10 -50.51
CA VAL A 9 -3.70 -74.03 -50.21
C VAL A 9 -2.89 -72.83 -49.72
N GLY A 10 -3.10 -71.68 -50.36
CA GLY A 10 -2.44 -70.43 -50.02
C GLY A 10 -2.83 -69.96 -48.62
N ILE A 11 -1.82 -69.79 -47.77
CA ILE A 11 -1.95 -69.11 -46.47
C ILE A 11 -1.92 -67.61 -46.74
N ARG A 12 -3.07 -66.95 -46.62
CA ARG A 12 -3.14 -65.49 -46.43
C ARG A 12 -2.89 -65.20 -44.96
N ILE A 13 -1.73 -64.63 -44.66
CA ILE A 13 -1.39 -64.09 -43.33
C ILE A 13 -2.20 -62.81 -43.15
N ALA A 14 -3.22 -62.87 -42.30
CA ALA A 14 -3.91 -61.67 -41.83
C ALA A 14 -3.05 -61.03 -40.72
N PHE A 15 -2.41 -59.91 -41.02
CA PHE A 15 -1.86 -59.03 -39.99
C PHE A 15 -3.01 -58.34 -39.27
N LEU A 16 -3.31 -58.80 -38.06
CA LEU A 16 -4.21 -58.13 -37.14
C LEU A 16 -3.48 -56.91 -36.57
N PHE A 17 -3.65 -55.75 -37.20
CA PHE A 17 -3.30 -54.47 -36.57
C PHE A 17 -4.34 -54.18 -35.49
N ILE A 18 -3.97 -54.42 -34.24
CA ILE A 18 -4.69 -53.88 -33.08
C ILE A 18 -4.43 -52.37 -33.08
N PHE A 19 -5.35 -51.60 -33.66
CA PHE A 19 -5.44 -50.17 -33.41
C PHE A 19 -5.92 -49.98 -31.97
N THR A 20 -4.99 -49.75 -31.05
CA THR A 20 -5.33 -49.18 -29.75
C THR A 20 -5.86 -47.78 -30.00
N LEU A 21 -7.18 -47.64 -29.97
CA LEU A 21 -7.85 -46.34 -29.97
C LEU A 21 -7.49 -45.66 -28.64
N VAL A 22 -6.39 -44.91 -28.61
CA VAL A 22 -6.14 -43.95 -27.54
C VAL A 22 -7.22 -42.91 -27.70
N SER A 23 -8.26 -42.99 -26.87
CA SER A 23 -9.15 -41.87 -26.62
C SER A 23 -8.27 -40.73 -26.09
N MET A 24 -7.89 -39.82 -26.99
CA MET A 24 -7.48 -38.49 -26.59
C MET A 24 -8.71 -37.87 -25.94
N LEU A 25 -8.83 -38.06 -24.62
CA LEU A 25 -9.57 -37.15 -23.78
C LEU A 25 -9.06 -35.76 -24.17
N PRO A 26 -9.93 -34.82 -24.57
CA PRO A 26 -9.51 -33.44 -24.64
C PRO A 26 -8.94 -33.15 -23.26
N GLY A 27 -7.62 -32.94 -23.21
CA GLY A 27 -6.99 -32.42 -22.02
C GLY A 27 -7.84 -31.23 -21.64
N THR A 28 -8.43 -31.28 -20.45
CA THR A 28 -9.00 -30.11 -19.82
C THR A 28 -7.84 -29.13 -19.79
N GLY A 29 -7.74 -28.29 -20.82
CA GLY A 29 -6.91 -27.11 -20.80
C GLY A 29 -7.34 -26.45 -19.53
N GLY A 30 -6.46 -26.49 -18.53
CA GLY A 30 -6.68 -25.73 -17.32
C GLY A 30 -6.99 -24.34 -17.83
N THR A 31 -8.23 -23.91 -17.65
CA THR A 31 -8.54 -22.51 -17.81
C THR A 31 -7.51 -21.84 -16.92
N ASN A 32 -6.52 -21.17 -17.51
CA ASN A 32 -5.70 -20.23 -16.77
C ASN A 32 -6.74 -19.40 -16.02
N LYS A 33 -6.85 -19.62 -14.70
CA LYS A 33 -7.74 -18.84 -13.87
C LYS A 33 -7.19 -17.44 -14.03
N THR A 34 -7.84 -16.64 -14.85
CA THR A 34 -7.61 -15.21 -14.93
C THR A 34 -8.03 -14.69 -13.57
N TYR A 35 -7.05 -14.43 -12.70
CA TYR A 35 -7.27 -13.83 -11.39
C TYR A 35 -7.45 -12.33 -11.61
N ALA A 36 -8.60 -11.94 -12.16
CA ALA A 36 -9.15 -10.63 -11.79
C ALA A 36 -9.54 -10.73 -10.31
N ALA A 37 -9.38 -9.68 -9.51
CA ALA A 37 -9.93 -9.66 -8.15
C ALA A 37 -11.36 -10.18 -8.14
N GLY A 38 -11.72 -10.95 -7.12
CA GLY A 38 -13.05 -11.55 -7.00
C GLY A 38 -14.14 -10.49 -7.09
N SER A 39 -15.24 -10.81 -7.76
CA SER A 39 -16.43 -9.94 -7.89
C SER A 39 -17.11 -9.61 -6.55
N THR A 40 -16.70 -10.28 -5.47
CA THR A 40 -17.08 -9.98 -4.09
C THR A 40 -16.28 -8.84 -3.46
N SER A 41 -15.38 -8.19 -4.22
CA SER A 41 -14.67 -6.98 -3.79
C SER A 41 -15.63 -5.81 -3.59
N ALA A 42 -15.32 -4.93 -2.64
CA ALA A 42 -16.20 -3.84 -2.25
C ALA A 42 -15.43 -2.59 -1.82
N TYR A 43 -15.97 -1.43 -2.17
CA TYR A 43 -15.46 -0.13 -1.76
C TYR A 43 -16.52 0.62 -0.96
N LEU A 44 -16.13 1.20 0.17
CA LEU A 44 -16.97 2.05 1.00
C LEU A 44 -16.23 3.36 1.30
N GLN A 45 -16.99 4.42 1.56
CA GLN A 45 -16.45 5.73 1.85
C GLN A 45 -17.34 6.50 2.82
N LEU A 46 -16.73 7.23 3.75
CA LEU A 46 -17.44 8.15 4.64
C LEU A 46 -17.96 9.36 3.87
N ALA A 47 -19.27 9.59 3.94
CA ALA A 47 -19.91 10.73 3.30
C ALA A 47 -19.66 12.07 4.03
N GLY A 48 -19.31 12.02 5.32
CA GLY A 48 -19.12 13.19 6.17
C GLY A 48 -18.10 12.94 7.27
N ASP A 49 -17.63 14.03 7.86
CA ASP A 49 -16.75 13.97 9.03
C ASP A 49 -17.49 13.29 10.21
N THR A 50 -16.80 12.40 10.92
CA THR A 50 -17.38 11.60 12.01
C THR A 50 -16.59 11.84 13.30
N ALA A 51 -17.26 12.39 14.31
CA ALA A 51 -16.67 12.58 15.63
C ALA A 51 -16.53 11.24 16.37
N VAL A 52 -15.39 11.02 17.02
CA VAL A 52 -15.04 9.79 17.73
C VAL A 52 -14.72 10.14 19.18
N ASN A 53 -15.72 9.91 20.05
CA ASN A 53 -15.59 10.09 21.51
C ASN A 53 -15.49 8.75 22.26
N SER A 54 -15.81 7.65 21.58
CA SER A 54 -15.73 6.27 22.05
C SER A 54 -15.41 5.35 20.86
N ALA A 55 -15.25 4.05 21.10
CA ALA A 55 -15.15 3.08 20.01
C ALA A 55 -16.35 3.24 19.05
N THR A 56 -16.06 3.42 17.77
CA THR A 56 -17.03 3.79 16.72
C THR A 56 -16.73 2.99 15.46
N THR A 57 -17.73 2.29 14.92
CA THR A 57 -17.63 1.70 13.58
C THR A 57 -17.89 2.79 12.54
N LEU A 58 -16.90 3.06 11.70
CA LEU A 58 -16.96 4.10 10.67
C LEU A 58 -17.61 3.57 9.39
N LEU A 59 -17.13 2.43 8.91
CA LEU A 59 -17.57 1.77 7.69
C LEU A 59 -17.71 0.29 7.97
N THR A 60 -18.73 -0.37 7.40
CA THR A 60 -18.95 -1.80 7.60
C THR A 60 -19.62 -2.42 6.39
N LYS A 61 -19.20 -3.65 6.07
CA LYS A 61 -19.79 -4.45 5.00
C LYS A 61 -19.78 -5.91 5.40
N THR A 62 -20.93 -6.56 5.25
CA THR A 62 -21.02 -8.02 5.29
C THR A 62 -20.95 -8.57 3.87
N ILE A 63 -20.10 -9.56 3.65
CA ILE A 63 -19.87 -10.22 2.35
C ILE A 63 -20.01 -11.72 2.53
N ASN A 64 -20.69 -12.38 1.60
CA ASN A 64 -20.80 -13.83 1.56
C ASN A 64 -19.81 -14.40 0.54
N PHE A 65 -18.89 -15.24 0.99
CA PHE A 65 -17.93 -15.93 0.14
C PHE A 65 -18.38 -17.38 -0.07
N SER A 66 -18.44 -17.82 -1.32
CA SER A 66 -18.83 -19.19 -1.69
C SER A 66 -17.72 -20.23 -1.46
N ALA A 67 -16.48 -19.76 -1.27
CA ALA A 67 -15.30 -20.57 -1.03
C ALA A 67 -14.36 -19.83 -0.08
N THR A 68 -13.37 -20.55 0.47
CA THR A 68 -12.25 -19.93 1.18
C THR A 68 -11.61 -18.86 0.30
N THR A 69 -11.50 -17.64 0.82
CA THR A 69 -11.09 -16.46 0.05
C THR A 69 -10.04 -15.69 0.84
N THR A 70 -8.95 -15.31 0.16
CA THR A 70 -7.97 -14.38 0.72
C THR A 70 -8.39 -12.94 0.42
N LEU A 71 -8.35 -12.08 1.43
CA LEU A 71 -8.70 -10.66 1.33
C LEU A 71 -7.44 -9.82 1.52
N LEU A 72 -7.27 -8.81 0.68
CA LEU A 72 -6.51 -7.61 1.02
C LEU A 72 -7.51 -6.54 1.41
N ILE A 73 -7.32 -5.93 2.57
CA ILE A 73 -8.16 -4.85 3.06
C ILE A 73 -7.26 -3.65 3.28
N GLN A 74 -7.67 -2.50 2.77
CA GLN A 74 -6.92 -1.27 2.87
C GLN A 74 -7.88 -0.13 3.22
N SER A 75 -7.45 0.76 4.11
CA SER A 75 -8.16 1.98 4.44
C SER A 75 -7.18 3.15 4.49
N ASP A 76 -7.50 4.22 3.77
CA ASP A 76 -6.86 5.52 3.87
C ASP A 76 -7.89 6.57 4.20
N GLY A 77 -7.43 7.62 4.84
CA GLY A 77 -8.24 8.79 5.11
C GLY A 77 -7.46 9.82 5.89
N ARG A 78 -8.20 10.62 6.64
CA ARG A 78 -7.66 11.71 7.44
C ARG A 78 -8.29 11.74 8.81
N TYR A 79 -7.51 12.07 9.84
CA TYR A 79 -8.03 12.36 11.17
C TYR A 79 -7.43 13.63 11.74
N TYR A 80 -8.13 14.25 12.68
CA TYR A 80 -7.70 15.49 13.31
C TYR A 80 -8.26 15.62 14.72
N PRO A 81 -7.52 16.30 15.62
CA PRO A 81 -7.94 16.46 17.00
C PRO A 81 -9.16 17.38 17.09
N SER A 82 -10.13 17.04 17.95
CA SER A 82 -11.32 17.87 18.19
C SER A 82 -11.07 18.96 19.25
N GLY A 83 -9.87 19.56 19.24
CA GLY A 83 -9.45 20.62 20.17
C GLY A 83 -8.62 20.18 21.37
N GLY A 84 -8.51 18.88 21.65
CA GLY A 84 -7.69 18.32 22.74
C GLY A 84 -6.47 17.52 22.25
N GLY A 85 -5.61 17.11 23.18
CA GLY A 85 -4.48 16.21 22.93
C GLY A 85 -4.92 14.75 22.79
N ALA A 86 -5.64 14.43 21.72
CA ALA A 86 -6.16 13.09 21.48
C ALA A 86 -5.06 12.09 21.12
N ILE A 87 -5.28 10.82 21.49
CA ILE A 87 -4.57 9.68 20.90
C ILE A 87 -5.58 8.92 20.06
N ALA A 88 -5.54 9.15 18.75
CA ALA A 88 -6.44 8.55 17.78
C ALA A 88 -5.95 7.17 17.34
N GLY A 89 -6.86 6.20 17.23
CA GLY A 89 -6.59 4.91 16.61
C GLY A 89 -7.65 4.57 15.58
N VAL A 90 -7.22 4.12 14.40
CA VAL A 90 -8.07 3.57 13.33
C VAL A 90 -7.55 2.20 12.94
N ARG A 91 -8.44 1.20 12.82
CA ARG A 91 -8.08 -0.20 12.62
C ARG A 91 -9.11 -0.94 11.75
N ILE A 92 -8.63 -1.94 11.02
CA ILE A 92 -9.49 -2.86 10.27
C ILE A 92 -9.87 -4.05 11.17
N LYS A 93 -11.15 -4.40 11.14
CA LYS A 93 -11.69 -5.57 11.82
C LYS A 93 -12.37 -6.50 10.84
N VAL A 94 -12.10 -7.79 10.99
CA VAL A 94 -12.75 -8.88 10.25
C VAL A 94 -13.37 -9.81 11.28
N ASP A 95 -14.69 -9.87 11.26
CA ASP A 95 -15.53 -10.49 12.29
C ASP A 95 -15.19 -9.97 13.69
N SER A 96 -14.49 -10.76 14.50
CA SER A 96 -14.05 -10.39 15.84
C SER A 96 -12.54 -10.12 15.96
N ALA A 97 -11.79 -10.21 14.87
CA ALA A 97 -10.33 -10.11 14.86
C ALA A 97 -9.83 -8.81 14.22
N TYR A 98 -8.62 -8.39 14.58
CA TYR A 98 -7.91 -7.24 14.01
C TYR A 98 -6.64 -7.74 13.28
N PRO A 99 -6.76 -8.23 12.04
CA PRO A 99 -5.68 -8.97 11.36
C PRO A 99 -4.61 -8.08 10.71
N GLY A 100 -4.57 -6.79 11.02
CA GLY A 100 -3.76 -5.82 10.27
C GLY A 100 -3.19 -4.72 11.14
N SER A 101 -2.81 -3.63 10.47
CA SER A 101 -2.10 -2.54 11.11
C SER A 101 -2.96 -1.58 11.92
N ASP A 102 -2.29 -0.97 12.89
CA ASP A 102 -2.85 0.04 13.78
C ASP A 102 -2.40 1.44 13.34
N ALA A 103 -3.31 2.20 12.73
CA ALA A 103 -3.04 3.59 12.38
C ALA A 103 -3.27 4.48 13.62
N ILE A 104 -2.19 4.82 14.33
CA ILE A 104 -2.24 5.60 15.57
C ILE A 104 -1.54 6.95 15.40
N MET A 105 -2.19 8.00 15.91
CA MET A 105 -1.63 9.34 16.03
C MET A 105 -1.77 9.83 17.47
N ASP A 106 -0.70 10.40 18.01
CA ASP A 106 -0.63 10.93 19.37
C ASP A 106 -0.33 12.44 19.35
N TRP A 107 -1.38 13.24 19.56
CA TRP A 107 -1.28 14.69 19.76
C TRP A 107 -1.24 15.10 21.24
N SER A 108 -1.13 14.14 22.17
CA SER A 108 -1.30 14.42 23.61
C SER A 108 -0.28 15.40 24.17
N VAL A 109 0.95 15.34 23.67
CA VAL A 109 2.04 16.26 24.05
C VAL A 109 2.18 17.44 23.09
N SER A 110 1.52 17.38 21.93
CA SER A 110 1.66 18.37 20.86
C SER A 110 1.05 19.70 21.25
N THR A 111 1.85 20.76 21.08
CA THR A 111 1.41 22.16 21.17
C THR A 111 0.94 22.71 19.84
N ASN A 112 1.28 22.04 18.73
CA ASN A 112 0.93 22.42 17.37
C ASN A 112 0.20 21.28 16.67
N ARG A 113 -1.02 20.97 17.15
CA ARG A 113 -1.73 19.76 16.73
C ARG A 113 -2.30 19.92 15.32
N GLN A 114 -1.81 19.11 14.40
CA GLN A 114 -2.20 19.17 12.99
C GLN A 114 -3.10 18.00 12.57
N GLN A 115 -3.82 18.17 11.47
CA GLN A 115 -4.50 17.07 10.78
C GLN A 115 -3.50 16.18 10.03
N HIS A 116 -3.73 14.87 10.06
CA HIS A 116 -2.88 13.87 9.42
C HIS A 116 -3.69 12.92 8.54
N SER A 117 -2.99 12.37 7.56
CA SER A 117 -3.43 11.21 6.82
C SER A 117 -3.19 9.95 7.64
N TYR A 118 -3.96 8.90 7.37
CA TYR A 118 -3.75 7.59 7.98
C TYR A 118 -3.83 6.50 6.91
N ASN A 119 -3.16 5.39 7.17
CA ASN A 119 -3.24 4.15 6.39
C ASN A 119 -3.37 2.96 7.34
N ALA A 120 -4.34 2.09 7.10
CA ALA A 120 -4.44 0.78 7.74
C ALA A 120 -4.53 -0.30 6.65
N ILE A 121 -3.79 -1.39 6.81
CA ILE A 121 -3.81 -2.53 5.88
C ILE A 121 -3.99 -3.83 6.63
N ALA A 122 -4.64 -4.81 6.01
CA ALA A 122 -4.74 -6.16 6.52
C ALA A 122 -4.75 -7.16 5.37
N ALA A 123 -4.25 -8.37 5.61
CA ALA A 123 -4.48 -9.51 4.74
C ALA A 123 -4.91 -10.71 5.58
N VAL A 124 -5.98 -11.38 5.16
CA VAL A 124 -6.57 -12.50 5.91
C VAL A 124 -7.24 -13.47 4.95
N THR A 125 -7.15 -14.77 5.25
CA THR A 125 -7.93 -15.80 4.57
C THR A 125 -9.13 -16.15 5.42
N VAL A 126 -10.33 -15.99 4.84
CA VAL A 126 -11.59 -16.34 5.48
C VAL A 126 -12.16 -17.62 4.84
N PRO A 127 -12.82 -18.50 5.61
CA PRO A 127 -13.53 -19.65 5.04
C PRO A 127 -14.72 -19.21 4.16
N SER A 128 -15.39 -20.16 3.51
CA SER A 128 -16.71 -19.87 2.93
C SER A 128 -17.71 -19.50 4.03
N GLY A 129 -18.60 -18.56 3.74
CA GLY A 129 -19.58 -18.08 4.69
C GLY A 129 -19.76 -16.56 4.66
N SER A 130 -20.47 -16.06 5.66
CA SER A 130 -20.74 -14.64 5.85
C SER A 130 -19.72 -14.03 6.78
N HIS A 131 -19.04 -12.98 6.32
CA HIS A 131 -18.02 -12.28 7.10
C HIS A 131 -18.33 -10.79 7.14
N THR A 132 -18.12 -10.17 8.30
CA THR A 132 -18.29 -8.73 8.50
C THR A 132 -16.94 -8.04 8.56
N ILE A 133 -16.69 -7.16 7.61
CA ILE A 133 -15.46 -6.36 7.53
C ILE A 133 -15.82 -4.93 7.88
N SER A 134 -15.06 -4.34 8.80
CA SER A 134 -15.31 -2.97 9.26
C SER A 134 -14.04 -2.16 9.48
N LEU A 135 -14.18 -0.85 9.34
CA LEU A 135 -13.22 0.14 9.79
C LEU A 135 -13.72 0.67 11.14
N GLU A 136 -12.92 0.52 12.19
CA GLU A 136 -13.24 1.01 13.52
C GLU A 136 -12.27 2.13 13.93
N ALA A 137 -12.79 3.12 14.65
CA ALA A 137 -12.02 4.20 15.25
C ALA A 137 -12.25 4.23 16.77
N ARG A 138 -11.22 4.59 17.53
CA ARG A 138 -11.32 4.76 18.99
C ARG A 138 -10.33 5.78 19.51
N SER A 139 -10.74 6.52 20.54
CA SER A 139 -9.82 7.33 21.34
C SER A 139 -9.11 6.43 22.35
N LEU A 140 -7.79 6.51 22.44
CA LEU A 140 -6.99 5.69 23.36
C LEU A 140 -6.76 6.34 24.73
N ASN A 141 -7.04 7.65 24.86
CA ASN A 141 -6.91 8.41 26.10
C ASN A 141 -8.21 9.10 26.53
N GLY A 142 -9.34 8.82 25.87
CA GLY A 142 -10.65 9.39 26.18
C GLY A 142 -10.88 10.81 25.65
N VAL A 143 -9.90 11.43 24.99
CA VAL A 143 -10.05 12.73 24.33
C VAL A 143 -10.53 12.53 22.90
N GLY A 144 -11.60 13.23 22.51
CA GLY A 144 -12.23 13.09 21.21
C GLY A 144 -11.37 13.56 20.03
N PHE A 145 -11.54 12.90 18.89
CA PHE A 145 -10.97 13.31 17.60
C PHE A 145 -12.02 13.11 16.50
N THR A 146 -11.72 13.53 15.28
CA THR A 146 -12.61 13.37 14.13
C THR A 146 -11.92 12.58 13.02
N VAL A 147 -12.66 11.66 12.39
CA VAL A 147 -12.25 11.03 11.14
C VAL A 147 -12.97 11.73 10.01
N GLY A 148 -12.21 12.25 9.05
CA GLY A 148 -12.75 13.11 8.00
C GLY A 148 -13.53 12.34 6.94
N ALA A 149 -14.45 13.05 6.28
CA ALA A 149 -15.11 12.62 5.08
C ALA A 149 -14.11 12.14 4.02
N ARG A 150 -14.59 11.27 3.14
CA ARG A 150 -13.81 10.56 2.12
C ARG A 150 -12.86 9.48 2.65
N SER A 151 -12.64 9.35 3.95
CA SER A 151 -11.97 8.16 4.49
C SER A 151 -12.66 6.88 4.01
N ASN A 152 -11.90 5.87 3.59
CA ASN A 152 -12.42 4.73 2.82
C ASN A 152 -12.26 3.38 3.53
N LEU A 153 -12.87 2.35 2.95
CA LEU A 153 -12.60 0.94 3.24
C LEU A 153 -12.66 0.17 1.92
N SER A 154 -11.48 -0.27 1.46
CA SER A 154 -11.29 -1.07 0.25
C SER A 154 -11.12 -2.54 0.64
N ILE A 155 -11.98 -3.42 0.12
CA ILE A 155 -11.95 -4.87 0.36
C ILE A 155 -11.73 -5.55 -0.98
N LEU A 156 -10.52 -6.05 -1.21
CA LEU A 156 -10.11 -6.72 -2.45
C LEU A 156 -10.05 -8.24 -2.21
N ALA A 157 -10.92 -8.98 -2.89
CA ALA A 157 -10.97 -10.43 -2.78
C ALA A 157 -10.03 -11.09 -3.79
N THR A 158 -9.27 -12.09 -3.35
CA THR A 158 -8.30 -12.85 -4.16
C THR A 158 -7.33 -11.94 -4.95
N PRO A 159 -6.58 -11.06 -4.26
CA PRO A 159 -5.78 -9.99 -4.90
C PRO A 159 -4.51 -10.49 -5.61
N ALA A 160 -4.14 -11.76 -5.42
CA ALA A 160 -3.00 -12.40 -6.06
C ALA A 160 -3.06 -13.91 -5.87
N ALA A 161 -2.26 -14.65 -6.65
CA ALA A 161 -2.08 -16.08 -6.49
C ALA A 161 -1.40 -16.43 -5.14
N SER A 162 -0.49 -15.56 -4.69
CA SER A 162 0.15 -15.66 -3.38
C SER A 162 0.04 -14.33 -2.64
N VAL A 163 -0.41 -14.42 -1.39
CA VAL A 163 -0.49 -13.30 -0.45
C VAL A 163 0.21 -13.75 0.82
N SER A 164 1.18 -12.97 1.26
CA SER A 164 1.85 -13.17 2.54
C SER A 164 1.74 -11.90 3.37
N ALA A 165 1.60 -12.07 4.67
CA ALA A 165 1.56 -10.97 5.61
C ALA A 165 2.38 -11.33 6.84
N SER A 166 3.12 -10.35 7.36
CA SER A 166 3.82 -10.44 8.64
C SER A 166 3.48 -9.21 9.47
N SER A 167 3.51 -9.36 10.79
CA SER A 167 3.20 -8.25 11.69
C SER A 167 4.00 -8.32 12.99
N LEU A 168 4.30 -7.15 13.56
CA LEU A 168 4.99 -7.04 14.83
C LEU A 168 4.03 -7.37 15.99
N THR A 169 4.39 -8.33 16.82
CA THR A 169 3.60 -8.74 17.99
C THR A 169 3.86 -7.87 19.22
N SER A 170 5.00 -7.19 19.26
CA SER A 170 5.37 -6.21 20.28
C SER A 170 5.99 -4.98 19.61
N ASP A 171 6.09 -3.88 20.35
CA ASP A 171 6.89 -2.75 19.92
C ASP A 171 8.35 -3.19 19.69
N SER A 172 9.04 -2.55 18.76
CA SER A 172 10.45 -2.79 18.49
C SER A 172 11.35 -2.32 19.64
N GLY A 173 12.64 -2.70 19.56
CA GLY A 173 13.69 -1.96 20.25
C GLY A 173 13.80 -0.51 19.77
N VAL A 174 14.58 0.29 20.48
CA VAL A 174 14.89 1.68 20.07
C VAL A 174 15.87 1.63 18.90
N PHE A 175 15.49 2.29 17.81
CA PHE A 175 16.40 2.61 16.72
C PHE A 175 17.06 3.95 17.00
N ASN A 176 18.35 4.01 16.73
CA ASN A 176 19.20 5.20 16.87
C ASN A 176 20.22 5.11 15.74
N PHE A 177 19.80 5.51 14.54
CA PHE A 177 20.67 5.54 13.38
C PHE A 177 21.51 6.81 13.40
N SER A 178 22.49 6.88 12.52
CA SER A 178 23.16 8.13 12.19
C SER A 178 23.46 8.12 10.71
N THR A 179 22.87 9.08 10.01
CA THR A 179 23.10 9.37 8.60
C THR A 179 24.21 10.39 8.42
N GLY A 180 24.57 11.12 9.50
CA GLY A 180 25.61 12.13 9.52
C GLY A 180 25.39 13.22 8.47
N THR A 181 26.45 13.94 8.12
CA THR A 181 26.42 15.01 7.10
C THR A 181 26.91 14.54 5.72
N GLY A 182 27.25 13.26 5.58
CA GLY A 182 27.89 12.67 4.40
C GLY A 182 26.92 12.10 3.37
N TYR A 183 25.62 12.35 3.52
CA TYR A 183 24.62 11.86 2.58
C TYR A 183 24.81 12.47 1.18
N ILE A 184 24.97 11.60 0.19
CA ILE A 184 25.02 11.96 -1.22
C ILE A 184 23.88 11.20 -1.91
N PRO A 185 22.86 11.93 -2.43
CA PRO A 185 21.76 11.33 -3.17
C PRO A 185 22.28 10.47 -4.33
N GLY A 186 21.70 9.28 -4.52
CA GLY A 186 22.13 8.37 -5.58
C GLY A 186 23.19 7.34 -5.17
N THR A 187 23.98 7.61 -4.12
CA THR A 187 25.18 6.81 -3.81
C THR A 187 25.24 6.32 -2.37
N THR A 188 24.85 7.14 -1.40
CA THR A 188 24.92 6.75 0.01
C THR A 188 23.87 5.69 0.34
N VAL A 189 24.31 4.55 0.86
CA VAL A 189 23.41 3.53 1.44
C VAL A 189 23.00 4.01 2.82
N LEU A 190 21.70 4.09 3.06
CA LEU A 190 21.16 4.54 4.34
C LEU A 190 21.27 3.43 5.39
N PRO A 191 21.62 3.75 6.66
CA PRO A 191 21.58 2.78 7.73
C PRO A 191 20.14 2.28 7.90
N HIS A 192 19.98 0.96 8.06
CA HIS A 192 18.66 0.38 8.18
C HIS A 192 18.66 -0.88 9.05
N SER A 193 17.48 -1.28 9.51
CA SER A 193 17.25 -2.53 10.24
C SER A 193 15.89 -3.11 9.88
N SER A 194 15.88 -4.39 9.51
CA SER A 194 14.65 -5.08 9.13
C SER A 194 13.72 -5.29 10.32
N LEU A 195 12.45 -4.94 10.14
CA LEU A 195 11.38 -5.13 11.13
C LEU A 195 10.56 -6.37 10.83
N LEU A 196 10.20 -6.52 9.55
CA LEU A 196 9.30 -7.52 9.02
C LEU A 196 9.82 -7.96 7.67
N SER A 197 9.58 -9.22 7.31
CA SER A 197 9.97 -9.74 6.02
C SER A 197 8.93 -10.71 5.46
N CYS A 198 8.98 -10.89 4.15
CA CYS A 198 8.27 -11.91 3.40
C CYS A 198 9.25 -12.54 2.38
N SER A 199 9.21 -13.86 2.24
CA SER A 199 9.94 -14.52 1.15
C SER A 199 9.07 -14.54 -0.10
N VAL A 200 9.62 -14.07 -1.22
CA VAL A 200 8.94 -14.00 -2.50
C VAL A 200 9.65 -14.92 -3.48
N THR A 201 8.90 -15.83 -4.08
CA THR A 201 9.33 -16.62 -5.25
C THR A 201 8.46 -16.21 -6.42
N ASN A 202 8.96 -15.28 -7.24
CA ASN A 202 8.24 -14.74 -8.37
C ASN A 202 8.66 -15.42 -9.68
N ALA A 203 7.72 -16.10 -10.34
CA ALA A 203 7.95 -16.72 -11.64
C ALA A 203 7.80 -15.71 -12.80
N SER A 204 6.87 -14.77 -12.68
CA SER A 204 6.55 -13.76 -13.69
C SER A 204 5.60 -12.70 -13.15
N GLY A 205 5.57 -11.53 -13.81
CA GLY A 205 4.67 -10.44 -13.47
C GLY A 205 5.14 -9.61 -12.28
N PRO A 206 4.36 -8.58 -11.90
CA PRO A 206 4.70 -7.68 -10.82
C PRO A 206 4.50 -8.32 -9.45
N VAL A 207 5.27 -7.83 -8.48
CA VAL A 207 5.10 -8.08 -7.05
C VAL A 207 4.76 -6.75 -6.40
N ILE A 208 3.69 -6.74 -5.61
CA ILE A 208 3.29 -5.57 -4.83
C ILE A 208 3.67 -5.81 -3.37
N ALA A 209 4.26 -4.81 -2.73
CA ALA A 209 4.49 -4.85 -1.29
C ALA A 209 3.96 -3.58 -0.62
N LEU A 210 3.29 -3.76 0.51
CA LEU A 210 2.61 -2.70 1.27
C LEU A 210 3.11 -2.71 2.70
N GLY A 211 3.58 -1.56 3.18
CA GLY A 211 4.01 -1.36 4.56
C GLY A 211 3.09 -0.37 5.26
N SER A 212 2.68 -0.70 6.48
CA SER A 212 1.91 0.18 7.36
C SER A 212 2.33 -0.03 8.81
N ALA A 213 2.68 1.05 9.49
CA ALA A 213 3.28 1.03 10.80
C ALA A 213 2.94 2.33 11.56
N ARG A 214 3.43 2.42 12.78
CA ARG A 214 3.47 3.66 13.56
C ARG A 214 4.86 3.81 14.16
N ALA A 215 5.42 5.00 14.11
CA ALA A 215 6.65 5.32 14.84
C ALA A 215 6.32 6.21 16.02
N TYR A 216 7.11 6.11 17.09
CA TYR A 216 6.98 6.99 18.24
C TYR A 216 8.33 7.30 18.87
N MET A 217 8.44 8.53 19.36
CA MET A 217 9.68 9.08 19.88
C MET A 217 10.13 8.30 21.12
N SER A 218 11.43 8.00 21.19
CA SER A 218 12.04 7.26 22.28
C SER A 218 13.48 7.72 22.50
N GLY A 219 13.64 8.93 23.03
CA GLY A 219 14.93 9.49 23.48
C GLY A 219 15.28 10.81 22.80
N GLY A 220 15.13 10.89 21.47
CA GLY A 220 15.46 12.07 20.65
C GLY A 220 14.46 12.27 19.51
N SER A 221 14.15 13.54 19.25
CA SER A 221 13.27 13.97 18.16
C SER A 221 13.97 13.97 16.81
N GLY A 222 13.22 13.83 15.73
CA GLY A 222 13.71 13.95 14.36
C GLY A 222 12.90 13.10 13.39
N ASP A 223 13.41 12.91 12.17
CA ASP A 223 12.68 12.25 11.09
C ASP A 223 12.80 10.71 11.09
N ALA A 224 11.79 10.07 11.66
CA ALA A 224 11.65 8.62 11.57
C ALA A 224 11.25 8.20 10.15
N MET A 225 12.00 7.25 9.58
CA MET A 225 11.79 6.79 8.21
C MET A 225 11.60 5.27 8.14
N LEU A 226 10.70 4.82 7.27
CA LEU A 226 10.59 3.41 6.86
C LEU A 226 10.65 3.28 5.34
N GLY A 227 11.09 2.12 4.85
CA GLY A 227 11.07 1.77 3.43
C GLY A 227 10.94 0.28 3.19
N ILE A 228 10.58 -0.10 1.97
CA ILE A 228 10.62 -1.49 1.51
C ILE A 228 11.99 -1.75 0.85
N TYR A 229 12.63 -2.84 1.26
CA TYR A 229 13.94 -3.27 0.78
C TYR A 229 13.80 -4.63 0.09
N ARG A 230 14.64 -4.88 -0.92
CA ARG A 230 14.77 -6.17 -1.61
C ARG A 230 16.13 -6.77 -1.28
N SER A 231 16.12 -7.87 -0.53
CA SER A 231 17.31 -8.61 -0.09
C SER A 231 18.37 -7.71 0.55
N GLY A 232 17.94 -6.80 1.43
CA GLY A 232 18.81 -5.85 2.14
C GLY A 232 19.17 -4.60 1.35
N THR A 233 18.70 -4.44 0.11
CA THR A 233 18.97 -3.25 -0.71
C THR A 233 17.71 -2.40 -0.84
N ALA A 234 17.84 -1.09 -0.63
CA ALA A 234 16.74 -0.17 -0.84
C ALA A 234 16.26 -0.19 -2.30
N LEU A 235 14.95 -0.06 -2.49
CA LEU A 235 14.40 0.04 -3.84
C LEU A 235 14.70 1.40 -4.46
N PRO A 236 14.92 1.47 -5.78
CA PRO A 236 14.96 2.75 -6.47
C PRO A 236 13.58 3.44 -6.44
N ASN A 237 13.57 4.75 -6.64
CA ASN A 237 12.37 5.61 -6.59
C ASN A 237 11.32 5.23 -7.65
N ASN A 238 11.64 4.40 -8.64
CA ASN A 238 10.67 3.85 -9.59
C ASN A 238 10.05 2.50 -9.18
N GLU A 239 10.54 1.88 -8.11
CA GLU A 239 10.07 0.58 -7.61
C GLU A 239 9.48 0.68 -6.19
N GLY A 240 9.84 1.70 -5.41
CA GLY A 240 9.30 1.92 -4.07
C GLY A 240 9.42 3.36 -3.61
N MET A 241 8.86 3.63 -2.44
CA MET A 241 8.99 4.92 -1.77
C MET A 241 9.41 4.73 -0.30
N TRP A 242 10.01 5.77 0.28
CA TRP A 242 10.11 5.89 1.73
C TRP A 242 8.94 6.65 2.30
N THR A 243 8.66 6.41 3.57
CA THR A 243 7.74 7.21 4.38
C THR A 243 8.52 7.88 5.49
N VAL A 244 8.20 9.13 5.79
CA VAL A 244 8.88 9.93 6.82
C VAL A 244 7.82 10.62 7.67
N ASN A 245 8.04 10.67 8.98
CA ASN A 245 7.41 11.64 9.87
C ASN A 245 8.46 12.16 10.85
N ASP A 246 8.60 13.48 10.91
CA ASP A 246 9.29 14.18 12.00
C ASP A 246 8.53 13.99 13.33
N LEU A 247 9.16 13.23 14.22
CA LEU A 247 8.69 12.94 15.56
C LEU A 247 9.30 13.93 16.54
N TRP A 248 8.47 14.81 17.08
CA TRP A 248 8.91 15.79 18.06
C TRP A 248 7.72 16.30 18.88
N SER A 249 7.94 16.58 20.16
CA SER A 249 6.91 16.98 21.10
C SER A 249 6.08 18.20 20.68
N GLY A 250 6.60 19.10 19.83
CA GLY A 250 5.81 20.22 19.32
C GLY A 250 4.82 19.84 18.23
N ALA A 251 5.10 18.79 17.45
CA ALA A 251 4.24 18.30 16.37
C ALA A 251 3.46 17.04 16.77
N GLU A 252 4.13 15.96 17.16
CA GLU A 252 3.54 14.67 17.54
C GLU A 252 4.50 13.74 18.29
N ASN A 253 3.95 12.91 19.19
CA ASN A 253 4.71 11.89 19.90
C ASN A 253 4.74 10.55 19.15
N GLN A 254 3.71 10.31 18.34
CA GLN A 254 3.51 9.12 17.54
C GLN A 254 2.72 9.46 16.29
N ALA A 255 3.15 8.92 15.14
CA ALA A 255 2.49 9.12 13.86
C ALA A 255 2.52 7.85 12.98
N PRO A 256 1.53 7.68 12.08
CA PRO A 256 1.46 6.55 11.16
C PRO A 256 2.51 6.67 10.05
N LEU A 257 3.23 5.58 9.77
CA LEU A 257 4.17 5.49 8.65
C LEU A 257 3.66 4.44 7.66
N TYR A 258 3.67 4.75 6.37
CA TYR A 258 3.16 3.83 5.37
C TYR A 258 3.82 4.00 4.01
N THR A 259 4.12 2.89 3.36
CA THR A 259 4.84 2.84 2.09
C THR A 259 4.21 1.80 1.15
N HIS A 260 4.61 1.82 -0.12
CA HIS A 260 4.33 0.76 -1.09
C HIS A 260 5.49 0.56 -2.06
N ALA A 261 5.45 -0.56 -2.76
CA ALA A 261 6.39 -0.91 -3.80
C ALA A 261 5.70 -1.73 -4.90
N LEU A 262 6.18 -1.57 -6.13
CA LEU A 262 5.88 -2.41 -7.27
C LEU A 262 7.21 -2.86 -7.89
N ILE A 263 7.42 -4.18 -7.90
CA ILE A 263 8.71 -4.79 -8.26
C ILE A 263 8.49 -5.74 -9.43
N ASN A 264 9.22 -5.54 -10.52
CA ASN A 264 9.17 -6.38 -11.73
C ASN A 264 10.38 -7.31 -11.80
N THR A 265 10.72 -7.96 -10.69
CA THR A 265 11.87 -8.87 -10.58
C THR A 265 11.39 -10.31 -10.43
N VAL A 266 11.93 -11.19 -11.26
CA VAL A 266 11.74 -12.65 -11.19
C VAL A 266 12.79 -13.30 -10.29
N GLY A 267 12.49 -14.51 -9.81
CA GLY A 267 13.38 -15.29 -8.95
C GLY A 267 12.93 -15.31 -7.49
N THR A 268 13.83 -15.75 -6.61
CA THR A 268 13.58 -15.82 -5.17
C THR A 268 14.36 -14.73 -4.45
N TYR A 269 13.67 -13.93 -3.65
CA TYR A 269 14.25 -12.85 -2.85
C TYR A 269 13.41 -12.60 -1.60
N THR A 270 13.95 -11.80 -0.69
CA THR A 270 13.21 -11.33 0.49
C THR A 270 12.79 -9.89 0.26
N LEU A 271 11.53 -9.57 0.53
CA LEU A 271 11.13 -8.19 0.73
C LEU A 271 10.99 -7.94 2.22
N SER A 272 11.48 -6.79 2.66
CA SER A 272 11.42 -6.40 4.06
C SER A 272 10.96 -4.96 4.23
N LEU A 273 10.25 -4.72 5.34
CA LEU A 273 9.96 -3.38 5.82
C LEU A 273 11.04 -3.03 6.83
N ASP A 274 11.81 -1.99 6.55
CA ASP A 274 12.99 -1.65 7.32
C ASP A 274 12.84 -0.26 7.94
N ALA A 275 13.27 -0.16 9.20
CA ALA A 275 13.49 1.09 9.90
C ALA A 275 14.79 1.75 9.42
N SER A 276 14.76 3.06 9.24
CA SER A 276 15.89 3.89 8.85
C SER A 276 15.74 5.31 9.42
N GLU A 277 16.62 6.22 9.06
CA GLU A 277 16.57 7.64 9.40
C GLU A 277 16.59 8.46 8.12
N PHE A 278 15.83 9.56 8.11
CA PHE A 278 15.87 10.45 6.96
C PHE A 278 17.24 11.12 6.84
N PRO A 279 17.88 11.04 5.65
CA PRO A 279 19.23 11.52 5.51
C PRO A 279 19.27 13.01 5.19
N TRP A 280 19.50 13.82 6.22
CA TRP A 280 19.68 15.25 6.05
C TRP A 280 20.98 15.56 5.31
N SER A 281 20.93 16.58 4.44
CA SER A 281 22.13 16.98 3.70
C SER A 281 23.13 17.66 4.64
N GLY A 282 24.43 17.55 4.35
CA GLY A 282 25.46 18.16 5.20
C GLY A 282 25.36 19.68 5.36
N ALA A 283 24.60 20.37 4.50
CA ALA A 283 24.33 21.80 4.63
C ALA A 283 23.28 22.13 5.71
N GLN A 284 22.42 21.17 6.06
CA GLN A 284 21.34 21.34 7.05
C GLN A 284 21.74 20.81 8.44
N GLY A 285 22.79 20.00 8.51
CA GLY A 285 23.14 19.26 9.72
C GLY A 285 22.29 18.00 9.87
N GLU A 286 22.71 17.10 10.74
CA GLU A 286 21.94 15.90 11.07
C GLU A 286 20.84 16.26 12.07
N ASP A 287 19.58 15.93 11.76
CA ASP A 287 18.47 15.93 12.71
C ASP A 287 18.16 14.47 13.08
N GLY A 288 18.95 13.98 14.03
CA GLY A 288 19.00 12.56 14.35
C GLY A 288 17.83 12.11 15.22
N VAL A 289 17.26 10.94 14.93
CA VAL A 289 16.04 10.46 15.61
C VAL A 289 16.28 9.20 16.44
N GLN A 290 15.65 9.13 17.62
CA GLN A 290 15.54 7.89 18.37
C GLN A 290 14.08 7.49 18.51
N TYR A 291 13.71 6.37 17.90
CA TYR A 291 12.31 5.96 17.82
C TYR A 291 12.11 4.47 17.92
N LYS A 292 10.88 4.07 18.26
CA LYS A 292 10.41 2.70 18.18
C LYS A 292 9.32 2.59 17.12
N VAL A 293 9.17 1.40 16.58
CA VAL A 293 8.06 1.02 15.71
C VAL A 293 7.08 0.19 16.51
N GLY A 294 5.81 0.58 16.45
CA GLY A 294 4.77 -0.01 17.30
C GLY A 294 4.34 -1.41 16.87
N ALA A 295 3.90 -2.19 17.86
CA ALA A 295 3.15 -3.43 17.65
C ALA A 295 1.97 -3.23 16.70
N GLY A 296 1.63 -4.27 15.96
CA GLY A 296 0.65 -4.23 14.90
C GLY A 296 1.19 -3.67 13.58
N SER A 297 2.44 -3.19 13.49
CA SER A 297 3.01 -2.85 12.18
C SER A 297 2.97 -4.06 11.25
N THR A 298 2.65 -3.86 9.97
CA THR A 298 2.34 -4.92 9.01
C THR A 298 3.07 -4.71 7.69
N LEU A 299 3.58 -5.82 7.13
CA LEU A 299 4.06 -5.93 5.76
C LEU A 299 3.19 -6.95 5.02
N ILE A 300 2.67 -6.58 3.85
CA ILE A 300 1.91 -7.47 2.97
C ILE A 300 2.63 -7.56 1.62
N CYS A 301 2.81 -8.77 1.10
CA CYS A 301 3.40 -9.01 -0.22
C CYS A 301 2.44 -9.84 -1.08
N LEU A 302 2.15 -9.34 -2.28
CA LEU A 302 1.26 -9.92 -3.28
C LEU A 302 2.09 -10.35 -4.49
N ASN A 303 1.91 -11.57 -4.96
CA ASN A 303 2.71 -12.12 -6.05
C ASN A 303 1.90 -13.06 -6.95
N GLY A 304 2.00 -12.84 -8.26
CA GLY A 304 1.41 -13.67 -9.31
C GLY A 304 -0.11 -13.51 -9.47
N GLY A 305 -0.62 -13.89 -10.63
CA GLY A 305 -2.05 -13.93 -10.93
C GLY A 305 -2.66 -12.61 -11.40
N MET A 306 -2.10 -11.46 -10.99
CA MET A 306 -2.54 -10.13 -11.42
C MET A 306 -2.54 -10.01 -12.95
N THR A 307 -3.65 -9.58 -13.53
CA THR A 307 -3.82 -9.39 -14.98
C THR A 307 -3.77 -7.93 -15.38
N VAL A 308 -3.99 -7.04 -14.41
CA VAL A 308 -3.95 -5.60 -14.55
C VAL A 308 -3.09 -5.08 -13.42
N ALA A 309 -1.85 -4.69 -13.69
CA ALA A 309 -0.99 -4.08 -12.68
C ALA A 309 0.03 -3.14 -13.31
N GLY A 310 0.40 -2.10 -12.56
CA GLY A 310 1.34 -1.11 -13.04
C GLY A 310 1.55 0.05 -12.06
N SER A 311 2.37 1.00 -12.50
CA SER A 311 2.76 2.15 -11.70
C SER A 311 3.08 3.35 -12.57
N ALA A 312 3.09 4.53 -11.95
CA ALA A 312 3.49 5.78 -12.59
C ALA A 312 4.56 6.50 -11.74
N PRO A 313 5.82 6.03 -11.75
CA PRO A 313 6.90 6.70 -11.03
C PRO A 313 7.32 7.98 -11.74
N THR A 314 7.85 8.94 -10.98
CA THR A 314 8.35 10.22 -11.53
C THR A 314 9.86 10.38 -11.46
N SER A 315 10.56 9.40 -10.90
CA SER A 315 12.02 9.34 -10.83
C SER A 315 12.49 7.89 -10.88
N THR A 316 13.67 7.68 -11.46
CA THR A 316 14.38 6.38 -11.44
C THR A 316 15.63 6.44 -10.56
N SER A 317 15.80 7.50 -9.77
CA SER A 317 16.94 7.62 -8.87
C SER A 317 16.93 6.50 -7.81
N SER A 318 18.10 5.95 -7.51
CA SER A 318 18.30 5.08 -6.34
C SER A 318 18.72 5.90 -5.14
N ASN A 319 18.41 5.48 -3.90
CA ASN A 319 18.94 6.12 -2.68
C ASN A 319 18.79 7.66 -2.66
N ASN A 320 17.70 8.19 -3.21
CA ASN A 320 17.46 9.64 -3.30
C ASN A 320 16.20 10.03 -2.53
N ALA A 321 16.37 10.33 -1.25
CA ALA A 321 15.30 10.71 -0.35
C ALA A 321 14.84 12.17 -0.56
N VAL A 322 15.61 12.96 -1.32
CA VAL A 322 15.49 14.42 -1.48
C VAL A 322 15.26 14.85 -2.94
N ASP A 323 14.73 13.98 -3.79
CA ASP A 323 14.36 14.32 -5.17
C ASP A 323 13.06 15.16 -5.17
N TRP A 324 13.18 16.39 -4.70
CA TRP A 324 12.04 17.26 -4.45
C TRP A 324 11.43 17.83 -5.74
N LEU A 325 10.13 18.05 -5.69
CA LEU A 325 9.31 18.70 -6.68
C LEU A 325 8.44 19.74 -5.99
N ASN A 326 8.70 21.02 -6.24
CA ASN A 326 7.85 22.09 -5.76
C ASN A 326 6.51 22.07 -6.51
N ILE A 327 5.40 22.03 -5.77
CA ILE A 327 4.04 21.95 -6.32
C ILE A 327 3.31 23.29 -6.36
N GLY A 328 3.91 24.34 -5.81
CA GLY A 328 3.29 25.67 -5.68
C GLY A 328 2.10 25.69 -4.71
N THR A 329 1.51 26.89 -4.55
CA THR A 329 0.42 27.15 -3.61
C THR A 329 -0.84 27.60 -4.35
N GLY A 330 -1.99 27.03 -4.01
CA GLY A 330 -3.31 27.43 -4.48
C GLY A 330 -3.79 26.77 -5.78
N THR A 331 -2.98 25.91 -6.40
CA THR A 331 -3.31 25.22 -7.65
C THR A 331 -3.17 23.71 -7.53
N ASP A 332 -4.03 22.97 -8.22
CA ASP A 332 -3.91 21.53 -8.34
C ASP A 332 -2.68 21.19 -9.21
N TYR A 333 -1.79 20.37 -8.69
CA TYR A 333 -0.57 19.93 -9.37
C TYR A 333 -0.65 18.43 -9.63
N GLN A 334 -0.55 18.00 -10.90
CA GLN A 334 -0.48 16.58 -11.23
C GLN A 334 0.92 16.05 -10.89
N ILE A 335 1.05 15.34 -9.78
CA ILE A 335 2.35 14.82 -9.33
C ILE A 335 2.72 13.52 -10.05
N SER A 336 1.73 12.73 -10.47
CA SER A 336 1.93 11.48 -11.20
C SER A 336 0.71 11.15 -12.07
N GLY A 337 0.91 10.36 -13.13
CA GLY A 337 -0.18 9.83 -13.93
C GLY A 337 0.28 8.89 -15.03
N SER A 338 -0.60 7.98 -15.44
CA SER A 338 -0.37 7.04 -16.54
C SER A 338 -1.70 6.58 -17.14
N THR A 339 -1.62 5.77 -18.19
CA THR A 339 -2.75 5.04 -18.72
C THR A 339 -2.74 3.59 -18.23
N LEU A 340 -3.93 3.12 -17.87
CA LEU A 340 -4.22 1.74 -17.52
C LEU A 340 -5.06 1.15 -18.65
N THR A 341 -4.82 -0.09 -19.04
CA THR A 341 -5.74 -0.84 -19.93
C THR A 341 -6.37 -2.00 -19.18
N VAL A 342 -7.70 -2.01 -19.14
CA VAL A 342 -8.51 -3.12 -18.61
C VAL A 342 -8.86 -4.04 -19.79
N PRO A 343 -8.38 -5.30 -19.82
CA PRO A 343 -8.63 -6.21 -20.93
C PRO A 343 -10.11 -6.56 -21.10
N SER A 344 -10.49 -6.95 -22.33
CA SER A 344 -11.81 -7.55 -22.57
C SER A 344 -11.97 -8.84 -21.75
N GLY A 345 -13.12 -9.00 -21.10
CA GLY A 345 -13.40 -10.12 -20.20
C GLY A 345 -12.89 -9.95 -18.76
N HIS A 346 -12.13 -8.88 -18.46
CA HIS A 346 -11.82 -8.49 -17.09
C HIS A 346 -13.07 -7.90 -16.40
N ASN A 347 -13.20 -8.08 -15.08
CA ASN A 347 -14.39 -7.65 -14.34
C ASN A 347 -14.34 -6.18 -13.87
N GLY A 348 -13.31 -5.44 -14.28
CA GLY A 348 -13.12 -4.03 -13.97
C GLY A 348 -12.64 -3.73 -12.54
N THR A 349 -12.35 -4.74 -11.73
CA THR A 349 -11.92 -4.53 -10.35
C THR A 349 -10.44 -4.16 -10.31
N VAL A 350 -10.11 -2.95 -9.84
CA VAL A 350 -8.73 -2.47 -9.78
C VAL A 350 -8.53 -1.60 -8.53
N MET A 351 -7.52 -1.93 -7.74
CA MET A 351 -7.04 -1.17 -6.62
C MET A 351 -6.05 -0.10 -7.09
N PHE A 352 -6.21 1.13 -6.60
CA PHE A 352 -5.30 2.25 -6.83
C PHE A 352 -4.81 2.78 -5.49
N MET A 353 -3.50 3.02 -5.38
CA MET A 353 -2.90 3.64 -4.21
C MET A 353 -1.95 4.75 -4.63
N ALA A 354 -2.15 5.90 -4.01
CA ALA A 354 -1.35 7.09 -4.16
C ALA A 354 -0.71 7.46 -2.82
N LYS A 355 0.60 7.69 -2.82
CA LYS A 355 1.34 8.12 -1.63
C LYS A 355 2.41 9.11 -2.03
N THR A 356 2.71 10.07 -1.16
CA THR A 356 3.84 10.97 -1.37
C THR A 356 4.28 11.58 -0.04
N ARG A 357 5.53 12.03 0.02
CA ARG A 357 6.05 12.79 1.16
C ARG A 357 5.99 14.28 0.84
N ILE A 358 5.55 15.09 1.80
CA ILE A 358 5.56 16.55 1.73
C ILE A 358 6.59 17.11 2.69
N GLN A 359 7.27 18.16 2.27
CA GLN A 359 8.03 19.08 3.12
C GLN A 359 7.71 20.51 2.71
N CYS A 360 7.70 21.43 3.66
CA CYS A 360 7.57 22.87 3.40
C CYS A 360 8.67 23.64 4.16
N ASP A 361 8.53 24.95 4.31
CA ASP A 361 9.55 25.80 4.92
C ASP A 361 9.24 26.11 6.40
N GLN A 362 10.29 26.29 7.20
CA GLN A 362 10.14 26.60 8.64
C GLN A 362 9.42 27.94 8.88
N THR A 363 9.56 28.87 7.93
CA THR A 363 8.94 30.19 7.97
C THR A 363 7.50 30.19 7.45
N ASP A 364 6.98 29.05 6.99
CA ASP A 364 5.60 28.97 6.53
C ASP A 364 4.63 29.17 7.70
N LEU A 365 3.67 30.09 7.52
CA LEU A 365 2.62 30.32 8.50
C LEU A 365 1.70 29.11 8.62
N GLY A 366 1.59 28.33 7.54
CA GLY A 366 0.86 27.08 7.51
C GLY A 366 -0.27 27.02 6.49
N GLY A 367 -0.94 25.89 6.51
CA GLY A 367 -2.00 25.56 5.57
C GLY A 367 -2.27 24.07 5.54
N THR A 368 -2.80 23.61 4.43
CA THR A 368 -3.19 22.22 4.21
C THR A 368 -2.68 21.74 2.86
N VAL A 369 -1.99 20.61 2.86
CA VAL A 369 -1.66 19.86 1.66
C VAL A 369 -2.63 18.70 1.50
N LYS A 370 -3.16 18.53 0.29
CA LYS A 370 -4.14 17.50 -0.07
C LYS A 370 -3.57 16.59 -1.14
N LEU A 371 -3.96 15.32 -1.13
CA LEU A 371 -3.62 14.30 -2.12
C LEU A 371 -4.89 13.54 -2.53
N TRP A 372 -5.12 13.37 -3.83
CA TRP A 372 -6.26 12.60 -4.32
C TRP A 372 -5.99 11.93 -5.67
N LEU A 373 -6.85 10.96 -6.00
CA LEU A 373 -6.86 10.24 -7.27
C LEU A 373 -7.90 10.84 -8.21
N ASN A 374 -7.58 10.89 -9.49
CA ASN A 374 -8.51 11.23 -10.57
C ASN A 374 -8.44 10.12 -11.63
N ILE A 375 -9.60 9.57 -12.00
CA ILE A 375 -9.74 8.57 -13.06
C ILE A 375 -10.69 9.13 -14.11
N ASP A 376 -10.23 9.24 -15.35
CA ASP A 376 -10.99 9.74 -16.50
C ASP A 376 -11.66 11.10 -16.26
N GLY A 377 -10.98 11.99 -15.52
CA GLY A 377 -11.49 13.32 -15.21
C GLY A 377 -12.36 13.40 -13.96
N VAL A 378 -12.61 12.29 -13.27
CA VAL A 378 -13.42 12.24 -12.04
C VAL A 378 -12.52 12.01 -10.83
N ASP A 379 -12.64 12.88 -9.82
CA ASP A 379 -11.99 12.68 -8.53
C ASP A 379 -12.64 11.51 -7.78
N VAL A 380 -11.82 10.55 -7.35
CA VAL A 380 -12.27 9.32 -6.71
C VAL A 380 -11.46 9.05 -5.45
N GLY A 381 -11.90 8.05 -4.69
CA GLY A 381 -11.10 7.57 -3.58
C GLY A 381 -11.11 8.46 -2.35
N SER A 382 -10.28 8.05 -1.38
CA SER A 382 -10.02 8.82 -0.18
C SER A 382 -9.24 10.10 -0.46
N LEU A 383 -9.31 11.00 0.51
CA LEU A 383 -8.58 12.26 0.50
C LEU A 383 -7.46 12.20 1.53
N GLY A 384 -6.23 12.21 1.05
CA GLY A 384 -5.06 12.44 1.90
C GLY A 384 -4.99 13.90 2.26
N VAL A 385 -4.74 14.18 3.54
CA VAL A 385 -4.54 15.54 4.06
C VAL A 385 -3.37 15.55 5.03
N GLN A 386 -2.52 16.56 4.89
CA GLN A 386 -1.58 16.97 5.92
C GLN A 386 -1.78 18.46 6.20
N GLN A 387 -1.99 18.81 7.46
CA GLN A 387 -1.94 20.20 7.88
C GLN A 387 -0.55 20.50 8.44
N LEU A 388 -0.05 21.69 8.17
CA LEU A 388 1.24 22.19 8.64
C LEU A 388 1.01 23.61 9.14
N ALA A 389 1.68 24.00 10.22
CA ALA A 389 1.58 25.36 10.74
C ALA A 389 2.82 25.79 11.49
N SER A 390 3.10 27.09 11.49
CA SER A 390 4.16 27.69 12.31
C SER A 390 3.97 27.33 13.80
N PRO A 391 5.05 27.03 14.55
CA PRO A 391 6.47 27.14 14.17
C PRO A 391 7.05 25.93 13.41
N ASN A 392 6.20 25.01 12.94
CA ASN A 392 6.59 23.69 12.43
C ASN A 392 6.04 23.44 11.03
N GLY A 393 6.18 24.47 10.19
CA GLY A 393 5.78 24.39 8.79
C GLY A 393 6.65 23.42 7.98
N ASP A 394 7.88 23.16 8.45
CA ASP A 394 8.91 22.35 7.82
C ASP A 394 8.84 20.85 8.10
N SER A 395 7.99 20.42 9.04
CA SER A 395 7.83 19.03 9.43
C SER A 395 7.50 18.13 8.22
N GLN A 396 8.35 17.14 7.94
CA GLN A 396 8.14 16.22 6.83
C GLN A 396 7.11 15.15 7.18
N ARG A 397 6.15 14.88 6.29
CA ARG A 397 5.06 13.92 6.53
C ARG A 397 4.71 13.15 5.26
N THR A 398 4.19 11.93 5.40
CA THR A 398 3.66 11.17 4.26
C THR A 398 2.15 11.35 4.15
N LEU A 399 1.63 11.59 2.95
CA LEU A 399 0.20 11.57 2.62
C LEU A 399 -0.16 10.29 1.87
N THR A 400 -1.42 9.86 1.98
CA THR A 400 -1.94 8.70 1.24
C THR A 400 -3.38 8.92 0.78
N ALA A 401 -3.70 8.35 -0.38
CA ALA A 401 -5.05 8.27 -0.92
C ALA A 401 -5.20 6.96 -1.69
N SER A 402 -6.41 6.41 -1.71
CA SER A 402 -6.68 5.13 -2.36
C SER A 402 -8.11 5.01 -2.84
N TYR A 403 -8.29 4.19 -3.86
CA TYR A 403 -9.58 3.88 -4.44
C TYR A 403 -9.59 2.43 -4.91
N LEU A 404 -10.69 1.74 -4.66
CA LEU A 404 -10.96 0.44 -5.26
C LEU A 404 -12.12 0.61 -6.24
N ALA A 405 -11.81 0.53 -7.54
CA ALA A 405 -12.83 0.37 -8.56
C ALA A 405 -13.43 -1.03 -8.39
N ALA A 406 -14.67 -1.13 -7.91
CA ALA A 406 -15.37 -2.41 -7.71
C ALA A 406 -16.88 -2.19 -7.72
N GLY A 407 -17.65 -3.27 -7.90
CA GLY A 407 -19.10 -3.21 -7.92
C GLY A 407 -19.61 -2.23 -8.98
N SER A 408 -20.41 -1.24 -8.58
CA SER A 408 -20.92 -0.21 -9.50
C SER A 408 -19.85 0.77 -9.99
N GLY A 409 -18.69 0.84 -9.33
CA GLY A 409 -17.56 1.69 -9.72
C GLY A 409 -16.46 0.93 -10.47
N ALA A 410 -16.70 -0.33 -10.86
CA ALA A 410 -15.77 -1.13 -11.65
C ALA A 410 -15.50 -0.49 -13.01
N LEU A 411 -14.26 -0.57 -13.48
CA LEU A 411 -13.85 0.01 -14.76
C LEU A 411 -14.36 -0.85 -15.94
N SER A 412 -14.86 -0.20 -16.99
CA SER A 412 -15.17 -0.90 -18.24
C SER A 412 -13.90 -1.44 -18.91
N PRO A 413 -13.97 -2.47 -19.75
CA PRO A 413 -12.85 -2.80 -20.63
C PRO A 413 -12.44 -1.61 -21.51
N GLY A 414 -11.15 -1.34 -21.62
CA GLY A 414 -10.61 -0.20 -22.37
C GLY A 414 -9.44 0.49 -21.67
N THR A 415 -9.06 1.65 -22.21
CA THR A 415 -7.98 2.48 -21.67
C THR A 415 -8.55 3.59 -20.77
N HIS A 416 -7.99 3.71 -19.58
CA HIS A 416 -8.35 4.69 -18.56
C HIS A 416 -7.16 5.57 -18.23
N ASN A 417 -7.40 6.87 -18.03
CA ASN A 417 -6.39 7.82 -17.58
C ASN A 417 -6.44 7.92 -16.07
N VAL A 418 -5.33 7.61 -15.41
CA VAL A 418 -5.21 7.64 -13.95
C VAL A 418 -4.19 8.69 -13.58
N LYS A 419 -4.57 9.60 -12.68
CA LYS A 419 -3.74 10.72 -12.23
C LYS A 419 -3.78 10.84 -10.72
N VAL A 420 -2.67 11.33 -10.18
CA VAL A 420 -2.56 11.75 -8.78
C VAL A 420 -2.32 13.24 -8.77
N TYR A 421 -3.14 13.93 -7.99
CA TYR A 421 -3.03 15.36 -7.79
C TYR A 421 -2.63 15.66 -6.34
N ALA A 422 -1.78 16.67 -6.18
CA ALA A 422 -1.51 17.30 -4.91
C ALA A 422 -1.85 18.79 -4.98
N ARG A 423 -2.22 19.38 -3.85
CA ARG A 423 -2.44 20.81 -3.74
C ARG A 423 -2.11 21.31 -2.34
N ALA A 424 -1.34 22.38 -2.26
CA ALA A 424 -1.12 23.13 -1.04
C ALA A 424 -2.03 24.37 -1.01
N ASP A 425 -2.86 24.48 0.03
CA ASP A 425 -3.70 25.66 0.30
C ASP A 425 -3.21 26.34 1.58
N GLY A 426 -2.92 27.64 1.55
CA GLY A 426 -2.47 28.38 2.72
C GLY A 426 -1.33 29.34 2.39
N SER A 427 -0.49 29.60 3.38
CA SER A 427 0.69 30.46 3.24
C SER A 427 1.95 29.59 3.26
N PHE A 428 2.23 28.99 2.11
CA PHE A 428 3.45 28.22 1.85
C PHE A 428 4.34 28.91 0.83
N LEU A 429 5.64 28.97 1.09
CA LEU A 429 6.67 29.49 0.19
C LEU A 429 7.07 28.44 -0.86
N HIS A 430 7.56 27.26 -0.42
CA HIS A 430 8.03 26.19 -1.32
C HIS A 430 7.47 24.81 -0.94
N PRO A 431 6.14 24.60 -0.98
CA PRO A 431 5.58 23.29 -0.70
C PRO A 431 6.11 22.28 -1.72
N SER A 432 6.79 21.24 -1.23
CA SER A 432 7.55 20.32 -2.07
C SER A 432 7.22 18.87 -1.76
N VAL A 433 6.90 18.10 -2.80
CA VAL A 433 6.70 16.64 -2.70
C VAL A 433 7.92 15.90 -3.22
N VAL A 434 8.09 14.63 -2.86
CA VAL A 434 9.20 13.81 -3.41
C VAL A 434 8.79 13.10 -4.69
N LYS A 435 9.70 13.06 -5.67
CA LYS A 435 9.61 12.21 -6.86
C LYS A 435 10.00 10.78 -6.51
N ASP A 436 9.02 9.97 -6.18
CA ASP A 436 9.14 8.54 -5.91
C ASP A 436 8.08 7.74 -6.68
N LEU A 437 7.78 6.52 -6.21
CA LEU A 437 6.73 5.69 -6.75
C LEU A 437 5.39 6.17 -6.21
N GLN A 438 4.88 7.28 -6.72
CA GLN A 438 3.69 7.90 -6.10
C GLN A 438 2.41 7.12 -6.34
N LEU A 439 2.28 6.46 -7.50
CA LEU A 439 1.05 5.76 -7.91
C LEU A 439 1.35 4.31 -8.30
N ILE A 440 0.59 3.38 -7.71
CA ILE A 440 0.50 1.99 -8.15
C ILE A 440 -0.95 1.56 -8.33
N TRP A 441 -1.17 0.57 -9.20
CA TRP A 441 -2.45 -0.10 -9.36
C TRP A 441 -2.29 -1.60 -9.60
N PHE A 442 -3.27 -2.38 -9.17
CA PHE A 442 -3.35 -3.81 -9.41
C PHE A 442 -4.79 -4.33 -9.27
N ASP A 443 -5.14 -5.41 -9.96
CA ASP A 443 -6.38 -6.18 -9.77
C ASP A 443 -6.28 -7.19 -8.64
#